data_AF-A0A9P3FGG6-F1
#
_entry.id   AF-A0A9P3FGG6-F1
#
_cell.length_a   1.000
_cell.length_b   1.000
_cell.length_c   1.000
_cell.angle_alpha   90.00
_cell.angle_beta   90.00
_cell.angle_gamma   90.00
#
_symmetry.space_group_name_H-M   'P 1'
#
loop_
_entity.id
_entity.type
_entity.pdbx_description
1 polymer ?
#
loop_
_entity_poly.entity_id
_entity_poly.type
_entity_poly.pdbx_seq_one_letter_code
_entity_poly.pdbx_strand_id
1 'polypeptide(L)'
;MGDKHSVKTTFFGTTSVYVTDGSSSIFIDAFLSRPSLLRVAFGKLGPDITLIKETLRSANITRCDGIFVAHSHYDHALDAPEVAKLLGSRIYGSDSTLNIARGSGYPKSPSSSSVSMMCTIDAPLVLPGKTSDMKDGGRYSFRIAHPEGSMLIHPSANFVPNKFSNLNVDVLYLGIGVLGAQPSEFQESY
;
A
#
# COMPACT_ATOMS: atom_id res chain seq x y z
N MET A 1 23.93 5.98 -19.71
CA MET A 1 23.18 6.95 -18.88
C MET A 1 21.71 6.68 -19.15
N GLY A 2 20.94 6.23 -18.14
CA GLY A 2 19.52 5.92 -18.35
C GLY A 2 18.70 7.20 -18.49
N ASP A 3 17.70 7.20 -19.37
CA ASP A 3 16.84 8.36 -19.64
C ASP A 3 16.23 8.89 -18.34
N LYS A 4 16.63 10.11 -17.97
CA LYS A 4 16.19 10.83 -16.76
C LYS A 4 14.72 11.27 -16.80
N HIS A 5 13.95 10.79 -17.78
CA HIS A 5 12.55 11.15 -17.98
C HIS A 5 11.60 9.95 -18.01
N SER A 6 12.09 8.70 -18.06
CA SER A 6 11.19 7.54 -18.11
C SER A 6 10.58 7.22 -16.74
N VAL A 7 9.26 7.07 -16.65
CA VAL A 7 8.59 6.50 -15.47
C VAL A 7 8.81 4.99 -15.45
N LYS A 8 9.22 4.48 -14.29
CA LYS A 8 9.41 3.05 -14.03
C LYS A 8 8.52 2.60 -12.89
N THR A 9 7.94 1.42 -13.06
CA THR A 9 7.06 0.78 -12.09
C THR A 9 7.57 -0.62 -11.77
N THR A 10 7.68 -0.97 -10.50
CA THR A 10 8.05 -2.31 -10.03
C THR A 10 6.94 -2.86 -9.17
N PHE A 11 6.37 -4.01 -9.57
CA PHE A 11 5.33 -4.69 -8.80
C PHE A 11 5.95 -5.76 -7.89
N PHE A 12 5.66 -5.71 -6.60
CA PHE A 12 6.18 -6.62 -5.58
C PHE A 12 5.19 -7.73 -5.18
N GLY A 13 4.04 -7.78 -5.85
CA GLY A 13 2.94 -8.69 -5.51
C GLY A 13 1.93 -8.07 -4.56
N THR A 14 0.81 -8.78 -4.38
CA THR A 14 -0.37 -8.30 -3.63
C THR A 14 -0.83 -6.96 -4.21
N THR A 15 -0.58 -5.85 -3.51
CA THR A 15 -0.97 -4.50 -3.91
C THR A 15 0.23 -3.54 -3.97
N SER A 16 1.44 -4.06 -3.76
CA SER A 16 2.66 -3.28 -3.58
C SER A 16 3.27 -2.87 -4.93
N VAL A 17 3.23 -1.57 -5.24
CA VAL A 17 3.80 -1.00 -6.48
C VAL A 17 4.74 0.14 -6.12
N TYR A 18 6.00 0.04 -6.54
CA TYR A 18 6.97 1.14 -6.46
C TYR A 18 6.99 1.89 -7.79
N VAL A 19 6.92 3.22 -7.75
CA VAL A 19 6.92 4.09 -8.93
C VAL A 19 8.02 5.14 -8.80
N THR A 20 8.80 5.35 -9.86
CA THR A 20 9.87 6.36 -9.88
C THR A 20 10.10 6.93 -11.27
N ASP A 21 10.45 8.21 -11.35
CA ASP A 21 10.97 8.86 -12.57
C ASP A 21 12.52 9.02 -12.54
N GLY A 22 13.17 8.49 -11.49
CA GLY A 22 14.61 8.63 -11.23
C GLY A 22 14.99 9.85 -10.37
N SER A 23 14.11 10.84 -10.24
CA SER A 23 14.26 12.00 -9.35
C SER A 23 13.33 11.92 -8.13
N SER A 24 12.09 11.48 -8.34
CA SER A 24 11.07 11.27 -7.33
C SER A 24 10.67 9.79 -7.28
N SER A 25 10.19 9.34 -6.12
CA SER A 25 9.60 8.01 -6.00
C SER A 25 8.57 7.85 -4.90
N ILE A 26 7.58 7.01 -5.18
CA ILE A 26 6.53 6.62 -4.23
C ILE A 26 6.38 5.10 -4.18
N PHE A 27 5.89 4.60 -3.05
CA PHE A 27 5.61 3.18 -2.85
C PHE A 27 4.17 3.00 -2.35
N ILE A 28 3.34 2.33 -3.13
CA ILE A 28 2.00 1.95 -2.69
C ILE A 28 2.10 0.72 -1.78
N ASP A 29 1.50 0.80 -0.60
CA ASP A 29 1.42 -0.19 0.49
C ASP A 29 2.75 -0.69 1.08
N ALA A 30 3.72 -1.00 0.23
CA ALA A 30 5.03 -1.54 0.61
C ALA A 30 4.93 -2.78 1.52
N PHE A 31 3.91 -3.62 1.31
CA PHE A 31 3.76 -4.91 1.96
C PHE A 31 4.73 -5.94 1.35
N LEU A 32 5.78 -6.29 2.08
CA LEU A 32 6.90 -7.13 1.64
C LEU A 32 7.07 -8.42 2.48
N SER A 33 6.65 -8.42 3.74
CA SER A 33 6.84 -9.54 4.68
C SER A 33 6.00 -10.77 4.35
N ARG A 34 4.82 -10.58 3.74
CA ARG A 34 3.91 -11.64 3.24
C ARG A 34 3.79 -12.86 4.18
N PRO A 35 3.34 -12.68 5.45
CA PRO A 35 3.17 -13.78 6.38
C PRO A 35 2.27 -14.89 5.81
N SER A 36 2.59 -16.14 6.15
CA SER A 36 1.84 -17.30 5.69
C SER A 36 0.39 -17.28 6.20
N LEU A 37 -0.53 -17.92 5.46
CA LEU A 37 -1.96 -17.99 5.83
C LEU A 37 -2.19 -18.57 7.22
N LEU A 38 -1.40 -19.58 7.63
CA LEU A 38 -1.47 -20.13 9.00
C LEU A 38 -1.10 -19.10 10.06
N ARG A 39 -0.09 -18.26 9.80
CA ARG A 39 0.31 -17.19 10.71
C ARG A 39 -0.72 -16.06 10.74
N VAL A 40 -1.35 -15.75 9.61
CA VAL A 40 -2.47 -14.80 9.52
C VAL A 40 -3.68 -15.30 10.32
N ALA A 41 -4.00 -16.58 10.24
CA ALA A 41 -5.17 -17.17 10.90
C ALA A 41 -4.99 -17.35 12.42
N PHE A 42 -3.79 -17.77 12.87
CA PHE A 42 -3.60 -18.23 14.25
C PHE A 42 -2.50 -17.49 15.02
N GLY A 43 -1.77 -16.58 14.37
CA GLY A 43 -0.60 -15.91 14.94
C GLY A 43 -0.79 -14.43 15.24
N LYS A 44 0.28 -13.81 15.75
CA LYS A 44 0.46 -12.37 15.74
C LYS A 44 1.31 -11.97 14.54
N LEU A 45 0.92 -10.90 13.87
CA LEU A 45 1.58 -10.36 12.70
C LEU A 45 2.46 -9.18 13.10
N GLY A 46 3.70 -9.22 12.63
CA GLY A 46 4.65 -8.11 12.67
C GLY A 46 5.50 -8.12 11.40
N PRO A 47 6.17 -7.01 11.10
CA PRO A 47 7.05 -6.93 9.94
C PRO A 47 8.26 -7.85 10.08
N ASP A 48 8.63 -8.53 9.00
CA ASP A 48 9.88 -9.27 8.86
C ASP A 48 10.97 -8.33 8.32
N ILE A 49 11.70 -7.72 9.25
CA ILE A 49 12.71 -6.70 8.94
C ILE A 49 13.83 -7.24 8.05
N THR A 50 14.17 -8.52 8.19
CA THR A 50 15.21 -9.16 7.37
C THR A 50 14.74 -9.26 5.93
N LEU A 51 13.54 -9.81 5.72
CA LEU A 51 12.95 -9.94 4.38
C LEU A 51 12.69 -8.58 3.72
N ILE A 52 12.22 -7.59 4.48
CA ILE A 52 12.06 -6.20 3.99
C ILE A 52 13.40 -5.66 3.45
N LYS A 53 14.48 -5.76 4.24
CA LYS A 53 15.80 -5.25 3.84
C LYS A 53 16.35 -5.98 2.63
N GLU A 54 16.19 -7.30 2.56
CA GLU A 54 16.61 -8.10 1.41
C GLU A 54 15.84 -7.72 0.14
N THR A 55 14.53 -7.55 0.25
CA THR A 55 13.68 -7.16 -0.89
C THR A 55 14.05 -5.78 -1.43
N LEU A 56 14.21 -4.79 -0.54
CA LEU A 56 14.63 -3.43 -0.94
C LEU A 56 16.02 -3.43 -1.59
N ARG A 57 16.96 -4.22 -1.04
CA ARG A 57 18.31 -4.36 -1.60
C ARG A 57 18.28 -4.99 -3.00
N SER A 58 17.56 -6.09 -3.17
CA SER A 58 17.44 -6.78 -4.46
C SER A 58 16.79 -5.91 -5.54
N ALA A 59 15.86 -5.03 -5.14
CA ALA A 59 15.24 -4.06 -6.03
C ALA A 59 16.06 -2.76 -6.22
N ASN A 60 17.21 -2.63 -5.57
CA ASN A 60 18.04 -1.42 -5.55
C ASN A 60 17.27 -0.15 -5.14
N ILE A 61 16.36 -0.28 -4.16
CA ILE A 61 15.58 0.84 -3.61
C ILE A 61 16.26 1.29 -2.31
N THR A 62 16.92 2.44 -2.37
CA THR A 62 17.64 3.03 -1.22
C THR A 62 16.99 4.30 -0.68
N ARG A 63 16.02 4.86 -1.42
CA ARG A 63 15.23 6.03 -1.02
C ARG A 63 13.81 5.93 -1.57
N CYS A 64 12.88 6.54 -0.86
CA CYS A 64 11.52 6.76 -1.34
C CYS A 64 10.96 8.03 -0.70
N ASP A 65 10.29 8.89 -1.47
CA ASP A 65 9.79 10.16 -0.96
C ASP A 65 8.50 9.98 -0.15
N GLY A 66 7.64 9.04 -0.55
CA GLY A 66 6.37 8.78 0.10
C GLY A 66 5.86 7.35 -0.03
N ILE A 67 5.38 6.78 1.07
CA ILE A 67 4.62 5.54 1.10
C ILE A 67 3.15 5.86 1.24
N PHE A 68 2.33 5.39 0.31
CA PHE A 68 0.89 5.61 0.28
C PHE A 68 0.18 4.30 0.57
N VAL A 69 -0.51 4.24 1.69
CA VAL A 69 -1.18 3.03 2.15
C VAL A 69 -2.66 3.10 1.78
N ALA A 70 -3.11 2.12 1.01
CA ALA A 70 -4.45 2.07 0.45
C ALA A 70 -5.55 1.86 1.49
N HIS A 71 -5.28 1.04 2.50
CA HIS A 71 -6.09 0.86 3.70
C HIS A 71 -5.28 0.13 4.77
N SER A 72 -5.78 0.07 6.00
CA SER A 72 -4.99 -0.30 7.18
C SER A 72 -5.00 -1.80 7.54
N HIS A 73 -5.46 -2.68 6.63
CA HIS A 73 -5.32 -4.13 6.83
C HIS A 73 -3.85 -4.56 6.76
N TYR A 74 -3.56 -5.75 7.28
CA TYR A 74 -2.19 -6.26 7.39
C TYR A 74 -1.48 -6.39 6.04
N ASP A 75 -2.19 -6.77 4.99
CA ASP A 75 -1.68 -6.96 3.63
C ASP A 75 -1.42 -5.65 2.87
N HIS A 76 -1.63 -4.51 3.54
CA HIS A 76 -1.35 -3.17 3.04
C HIS A 76 -0.44 -2.37 3.99
N ALA A 77 -0.70 -2.42 5.29
CA ALA A 77 -0.10 -1.50 6.26
C ALA A 77 0.98 -2.10 7.15
N LEU A 78 1.14 -3.43 7.20
CA LEU A 78 2.00 -4.11 8.18
C LEU A 78 3.46 -3.62 8.13
N ASP A 79 3.97 -3.44 6.91
CA ASP A 79 5.39 -3.15 6.68
C ASP A 79 5.66 -1.67 6.41
N ALA A 80 4.61 -0.90 6.06
CA ALA A 80 4.72 0.50 5.66
C ALA A 80 5.52 1.37 6.67
N PRO A 81 5.33 1.24 8.01
CA PRO A 81 6.12 2.01 8.97
C PRO A 81 7.62 1.68 8.93
N GLU A 82 7.97 0.40 8.83
CA GLU A 82 9.37 -0.04 8.84
C GLU A 82 10.06 0.28 7.52
N VAL A 83 9.38 0.09 6.38
CA VAL A 83 9.89 0.52 5.08
C VAL A 83 10.11 2.03 5.06
N ALA A 84 9.18 2.83 5.61
CA ALA A 84 9.33 4.28 5.67
C ALA A 84 10.52 4.72 6.51
N LYS A 85 10.79 4.06 7.65
CA LYS A 85 11.99 4.32 8.46
C LYS A 85 13.27 4.01 7.68
N LEU A 86 13.33 2.84 7.02
CA LEU A 86 14.50 2.40 6.28
C LEU A 86 14.81 3.29 5.07
N LEU A 87 13.78 3.79 4.39
CA LEU A 87 13.92 4.62 3.19
C LEU A 87 13.89 6.13 3.45
N GLY A 88 13.65 6.55 4.70
CA GLY A 88 13.49 7.96 5.08
C GLY A 88 12.20 8.60 4.55
N SER A 89 11.20 7.81 4.16
CA SER A 89 9.96 8.26 3.49
C SER A 89 8.98 8.94 4.43
N ARG A 90 8.04 9.71 3.86
CA ARG A 90 6.78 10.10 4.52
C ARG A 90 5.74 8.99 4.38
N ILE A 91 4.78 8.90 5.29
CA ILE A 91 3.63 7.98 5.19
C ILE A 91 2.35 8.79 4.96
N TYR A 92 1.53 8.33 4.02
CA TYR A 92 0.22 8.86 3.67
C TYR A 92 -0.82 7.74 3.76
N GLY A 93 -1.95 8.02 4.38
CA GLY A 93 -3.05 7.06 4.56
C GLY A 93 -4.16 7.63 5.46
N SER A 94 -5.03 6.75 5.93
CA SER A 94 -6.05 7.08 6.93
C SER A 94 -5.46 7.25 8.33
N ASP A 95 -6.23 7.82 9.26
CA ASP A 95 -5.83 7.91 10.67
C ASP A 95 -5.50 6.55 11.29
N SER A 96 -6.15 5.48 10.84
CA SER A 96 -5.82 4.11 11.24
C SER A 96 -4.39 3.74 10.83
N THR A 97 -4.01 4.00 9.57
CA THR A 97 -2.64 3.79 9.08
C THR A 97 -1.66 4.63 9.90
N LEU A 98 -2.01 5.87 10.22
CA LEU A 98 -1.16 6.73 11.01
C LEU A 98 -0.99 6.21 12.45
N ASN A 99 -2.01 5.59 13.02
CA ASN A 99 -1.94 4.96 14.34
C ASN A 99 -1.11 3.66 14.34
N ILE A 100 -1.10 2.89 13.25
CA ILE A 100 -0.13 1.80 13.07
C ILE A 100 1.29 2.39 13.06
N ALA A 101 1.54 3.44 12.26
CA ALA A 101 2.85 4.08 12.19
C ALA A 101 3.32 4.63 13.55
N ARG A 102 2.44 5.30 14.30
CA ARG A 102 2.71 5.79 15.65
C ARG A 102 3.07 4.64 16.60
N GLY A 103 2.31 3.54 16.57
CA GLY A 103 2.56 2.38 17.43
C GLY A 103 3.84 1.62 17.10
N SER A 104 4.34 1.73 15.86
CA SER A 104 5.67 1.26 15.48
C SER A 104 6.80 2.21 15.90
N GLY A 105 6.52 3.40 16.47
CA GLY A 105 7.55 4.40 16.78
C GLY A 105 8.11 5.12 15.55
N TYR A 106 7.30 5.31 14.51
CA TYR A 106 7.68 6.12 13.34
C TYR A 106 7.94 7.59 13.75
N PRO A 107 9.10 8.17 13.42
CA PRO A 107 9.57 9.41 14.04
C PRO A 107 8.99 10.70 13.44
N LYS A 108 8.35 10.64 12.26
CA LYS A 108 7.80 11.83 11.59
C LYS A 108 6.31 11.97 11.89
N SER A 109 5.83 13.21 12.02
CA SER A 109 4.40 13.49 12.06
C SER A 109 3.76 13.02 10.75
N PRO A 110 2.88 12.01 10.76
CA PRO A 110 2.28 11.52 9.53
C PRO A 110 1.27 12.55 9.01
N SER A 111 1.19 12.75 7.69
CA SER A 111 0.23 13.68 7.09
C SER A 111 -1.10 12.96 6.83
N SER A 112 -2.17 13.42 7.50
CA SER A 112 -3.53 12.90 7.30
C SER A 112 -4.09 13.34 5.94
N SER A 113 -4.59 12.42 5.15
CA SER A 113 -5.57 12.72 4.10
C SER A 113 -6.93 12.79 4.81
N SER A 114 -7.45 13.99 5.02
CA SER A 114 -8.65 14.24 5.83
C SER A 114 -9.90 13.58 5.24
N VAL A 115 -10.20 12.33 5.61
CA VAL A 115 -11.54 11.73 5.48
C VAL A 115 -11.76 10.76 6.64
N SER A 116 -12.63 11.12 7.58
CA SER A 116 -13.09 10.22 8.65
C SER A 116 -14.00 9.14 8.05
N MET A 117 -13.68 7.87 8.28
CA MET A 117 -14.43 6.71 7.77
C MET A 117 -14.73 5.71 8.89
N MET A 118 -15.73 4.85 8.69
CA MET A 118 -16.21 3.87 9.66
C MET A 118 -15.16 2.77 9.93
N CYS A 119 -15.00 2.38 11.21
CA CYS A 119 -14.07 1.35 11.73
C CYS A 119 -12.58 1.74 11.68
N THR A 120 -12.18 2.56 12.67
CA THR A 120 -10.84 3.10 12.82
C THR A 120 -10.01 2.40 13.90
N ILE A 121 -8.69 2.55 13.80
CA ILE A 121 -7.74 2.31 14.87
C ILE A 121 -7.56 3.65 15.55
N ASP A 122 -8.09 3.83 16.76
CA ASP A 122 -8.20 5.16 17.40
C ASP A 122 -6.99 5.53 18.29
N ALA A 123 -6.12 4.54 18.57
CA ALA A 123 -4.91 4.70 19.37
C ALA A 123 -3.71 4.01 18.69
N PRO A 124 -2.47 4.41 18.99
CA PRO A 124 -1.28 3.77 18.44
C PRO A 124 -1.29 2.24 18.58
N LEU A 125 -1.20 1.51 17.46
CA LEU A 125 -1.23 0.04 17.44
C LEU A 125 0.20 -0.52 17.47
N VAL A 126 0.55 -1.22 18.55
CA VAL A 126 1.86 -1.87 18.69
C VAL A 126 1.84 -3.25 18.05
N LEU A 127 2.77 -3.50 17.13
CA LEU A 127 2.99 -4.80 16.50
C LEU A 127 4.17 -5.54 17.19
N PRO A 128 4.16 -6.89 17.27
CA PRO A 128 3.20 -7.80 16.63
C PRO A 128 1.79 -7.85 17.27
N GLY A 129 0.75 -7.82 16.43
CA GLY A 129 -0.68 -7.80 16.84
C GLY A 129 -1.54 -8.81 16.09
N LYS A 130 -2.84 -8.94 16.41
CA LYS A 130 -3.73 -9.81 15.63
C LYS A 130 -4.19 -9.10 14.36
N THR A 131 -4.55 -9.86 13.33
CA THR A 131 -5.16 -9.34 12.10
C THR A 131 -6.42 -8.51 12.38
N SER A 132 -7.23 -8.93 13.36
CA SER A 132 -8.44 -8.23 13.81
C SER A 132 -8.18 -6.83 14.37
N ASP A 133 -6.95 -6.55 14.81
CA ASP A 133 -6.58 -5.25 15.40
C ASP A 133 -6.25 -4.23 14.29
N MET A 134 -5.94 -4.70 13.08
CA MET A 134 -5.60 -3.90 11.90
C MET A 134 -6.84 -3.55 11.09
N LYS A 135 -7.74 -2.76 11.68
CA LYS A 135 -9.03 -2.37 11.06
C LYS A 135 -8.83 -1.47 9.84
N ASP A 136 -9.60 -1.73 8.77
CA ASP A 136 -9.51 -1.12 7.42
C ASP A 136 -9.25 0.41 7.40
N GLY A 137 -9.99 1.22 8.16
CA GLY A 137 -9.78 2.67 8.19
C GLY A 137 -10.07 3.41 6.87
N GLY A 138 -10.77 2.78 5.93
CA GLY A 138 -11.15 3.35 4.63
C GLY A 138 -10.24 2.89 3.48
N ARG A 139 -10.81 2.84 2.26
CA ARG A 139 -10.14 2.31 1.06
C ARG A 139 -9.88 3.39 0.01
N TYR A 140 -8.61 3.54 -0.35
CA TYR A 140 -8.15 4.49 -1.35
C TYR A 140 -7.77 3.80 -2.66
N SER A 141 -7.82 4.56 -3.74
CA SER A 141 -7.23 4.20 -5.03
C SER A 141 -6.38 5.38 -5.48
N PHE A 142 -5.27 5.13 -6.13
CA PHE A 142 -4.28 6.16 -6.42
C PHE A 142 -4.19 6.39 -7.92
N ARG A 143 -4.56 7.59 -8.37
CA ARG A 143 -4.22 8.06 -9.71
C ARG A 143 -2.91 8.82 -9.63
N ILE A 144 -1.93 8.38 -10.42
CA ILE A 144 -0.63 9.03 -10.56
C ILE A 144 -0.58 9.61 -11.96
N ALA A 145 -0.25 10.90 -12.06
CA ALA A 145 -0.10 11.61 -13.32
C ALA A 145 1.33 12.14 -13.42
N HIS A 146 1.97 11.91 -14.55
CA HIS A 146 3.32 12.34 -14.88
C HIS A 146 3.31 12.89 -16.33
N PRO A 147 4.21 13.81 -16.72
CA PRO A 147 4.28 14.30 -18.10
C PRO A 147 4.37 13.20 -19.17
N GLU A 148 5.04 12.10 -18.85
CA GLU A 148 5.20 10.92 -19.75
C GLU A 148 4.03 9.92 -19.71
N GLY A 149 3.02 10.13 -18.86
CA GLY A 149 1.89 9.22 -18.77
C GLY A 149 1.24 9.15 -17.40
N SER A 150 0.24 8.30 -17.29
CA SER A 150 -0.65 8.22 -16.15
C SER A 150 -1.00 6.77 -15.80
N MET A 151 -1.27 6.54 -14.52
CA MET A 151 -1.65 5.22 -14.05
C MET A 151 -2.71 5.31 -12.95
N LEU A 152 -3.54 4.27 -12.88
CA LEU A 152 -4.45 4.04 -11.76
C LEU A 152 -4.01 2.77 -11.03
N ILE A 153 -3.86 2.87 -9.72
CA ILE A 153 -3.63 1.74 -8.83
C ILE A 153 -4.90 1.56 -8.00
N HIS A 154 -5.61 0.47 -8.25
CA HIS A 154 -6.82 0.05 -7.54
C HIS A 154 -6.53 -1.22 -6.71
N PRO A 155 -6.02 -1.06 -5.48
CA PRO A 155 -5.54 -2.14 -4.63
C PRO A 155 -6.68 -2.80 -3.82
N SER A 156 -7.82 -3.05 -4.46
CA SER A 156 -8.96 -3.74 -3.86
C SER A 156 -9.60 -4.63 -4.91
N ALA A 157 -10.22 -5.73 -4.49
CA ALA A 157 -10.98 -6.64 -5.36
C ALA A 157 -12.49 -6.42 -5.18
N ASN A 158 -12.89 -5.15 -5.21
CA ASN A 158 -14.27 -4.72 -5.11
C ASN A 158 -14.39 -3.33 -5.77
N PHE A 159 -15.57 -2.96 -6.24
CA PHE A 159 -15.75 -1.76 -7.03
C PHE A 159 -16.98 -0.97 -6.60
N VAL A 160 -16.98 0.31 -6.98
CA VAL A 160 -18.17 1.13 -6.99
C VAL A 160 -18.49 1.38 -8.45
N PRO A 161 -19.70 1.03 -8.94
CA PRO A 161 -20.06 1.23 -10.33
C PRO A 161 -19.78 2.66 -10.80
N ASN A 162 -19.18 2.79 -11.98
CA ASN A 162 -18.84 4.07 -12.62
C ASN A 162 -17.84 4.97 -11.86
N LYS A 163 -17.22 4.51 -10.75
CA LYS A 163 -16.27 5.31 -9.94
C LYS A 163 -15.15 5.94 -10.77
N PHE A 164 -14.69 5.24 -11.80
CA PHE A 164 -13.58 5.66 -12.64
C PHE A 164 -14.00 5.96 -14.09
N SER A 165 -15.30 6.11 -14.36
CA SER A 165 -15.85 6.32 -15.72
C SER A 165 -15.26 7.53 -16.46
N ASN A 166 -14.83 8.56 -15.73
CA ASN A 166 -14.22 9.77 -16.28
C ASN A 166 -12.69 9.77 -16.22
N LEU A 167 -12.05 8.66 -15.81
CA LEU A 167 -10.60 8.53 -15.78
C LEU A 167 -10.11 7.80 -17.02
N ASN A 168 -9.24 8.46 -17.78
CA ASN A 168 -8.40 7.82 -18.77
C ASN A 168 -6.98 7.70 -18.20
N VAL A 169 -6.42 6.50 -18.25
CA VAL A 169 -5.06 6.20 -17.77
C VAL A 169 -4.35 5.25 -18.73
N ASP A 170 -3.04 5.40 -18.84
CA ASP A 170 -2.21 4.57 -19.72
C ASP A 170 -1.97 3.18 -19.13
N VAL A 171 -1.92 3.08 -17.79
CA VAL A 171 -1.68 1.82 -17.06
C VAL A 171 -2.68 1.65 -15.91
N LEU A 172 -3.25 0.44 -15.78
CA LEU A 172 -4.12 0.06 -14.67
C LEU A 172 -3.52 -1.11 -13.89
N TYR A 173 -3.26 -0.91 -12.60
CA TYR A 173 -3.02 -1.98 -11.63
C TYR A 173 -4.33 -2.30 -10.91
N LEU A 174 -4.94 -3.43 -11.25
CA LEU A 174 -6.23 -3.85 -10.72
C LEU A 174 -6.08 -5.04 -9.77
N GLY A 175 -6.57 -4.91 -8.54
CA GLY A 175 -6.64 -6.01 -7.58
C GLY A 175 -7.68 -7.03 -8.02
N ILE A 176 -7.27 -8.26 -8.34
CA ILE A 176 -8.18 -9.34 -8.76
C ILE A 176 -8.25 -10.49 -7.74
N GLY A 177 -7.80 -10.23 -6.51
CA GLY A 177 -7.80 -11.23 -5.44
C GLY A 177 -9.18 -11.83 -5.24
N VAL A 178 -9.27 -13.15 -5.16
CA VAL A 178 -10.52 -13.94 -5.03
C VAL A 178 -11.60 -13.71 -6.11
N LEU A 179 -11.33 -12.93 -7.16
CA LEU A 179 -12.30 -12.61 -8.22
C LEU A 179 -12.82 -13.87 -8.90
N GLY A 180 -11.95 -14.84 -9.19
CA GLY A 180 -12.36 -16.10 -9.83
C GLY A 180 -13.26 -17.00 -8.98
N ALA A 181 -13.40 -16.73 -7.68
CA ALA A 181 -14.33 -17.42 -6.79
C ALA A 181 -15.67 -16.69 -6.63
N GLN A 182 -15.82 -15.50 -7.22
CA GLN A 182 -17.05 -14.71 -7.17
C GLN A 182 -18.09 -15.23 -8.17
N PRO A 183 -19.40 -14.94 -7.99
CA PRO A 183 -20.42 -15.22 -8.99
C PRO A 183 -20.10 -14.56 -10.34
N SER A 184 -20.50 -15.19 -11.46
CA SER A 184 -20.25 -14.67 -12.81
C SER A 184 -20.75 -13.23 -13.00
N GLU A 185 -21.91 -12.89 -12.44
CA GLU A 185 -22.46 -11.52 -12.48
C GLU A 185 -21.49 -10.49 -11.84
N PHE A 186 -20.84 -10.85 -10.74
CA PHE A 186 -19.85 -9.99 -10.11
C PHE A 186 -18.59 -9.88 -10.97
N GLN A 187 -18.13 -10.99 -11.55
CA GLN A 187 -16.95 -11.01 -12.43
C GLN A 187 -17.16 -10.15 -13.68
N GLU A 188 -18.34 -10.19 -14.29
CA GLU A 188 -18.69 -9.41 -15.47
C GLU A 188 -18.85 -7.92 -15.17
N SER A 189 -19.24 -7.58 -13.93
CA SER A 189 -19.44 -6.19 -13.51
C SER A 189 -18.16 -5.52 -13.01
N TYR A 190 -17.14 -6.28 -12.65
CA TYR A 190 -15.86 -5.81 -12.11
C TYR A 190 -14.89 -5.36 -13.20
#